data_AF-A0A7C3PXM8-F1
#
_entry.id   AF-A0A7C3PXM8-F1
#
_cell.length_a   1.000
_cell.length_b   1.000
_cell.length_c   1.000
_cell.angle_alpha   90.00
_cell.angle_beta   90.00
_cell.angle_gamma   90.00
#
_symmetry.space_group_name_H-M   'P 1'
#
loop_
_entity.id
_entity.type
_entity.pdbx_description
1 polymer ?
#
loop_
_entity_poly.entity_id
_entity_poly.type
_entity_poly.pdbx_seq_one_letter_code
_entity_poly.pdbx_strand_id
1 'polypeptide(L)'
;MIPRLLRHGAGRARAKRTAQFATPRLQRQSLPRPVEGAALPVGGLNDNTCRSPESTHLCYTRGRETLMFKLRLASTLLLAAIGAFAAAQVTTTHLLDQLSVPIYRDLLDNRLFTRMGHNRGYGQHHDPCRDFIEARYRSYGLNVRLHPFLLAGNTYYNVVAVLPGRVFPDQQYILIAHFDTVNNPGADDNGTGTAALLEVARIAAEYRFERTIIFIASDREEDGMKGSAAYANEYRNDDIRGVINIDMIGYRPSGNAAHIYGRPASDPFKFALRDAILQYTDLVVAVGGELNRSDHAPFEAVGKQAAFLIERWWEQNPHYHQQTDSTETPDYIDYEYAVKMTRGAMGLLVDRAGLLPTFLPRGFVVTRGAPGFGTITEMYDSDDRTLEVRAVKPFEIAAPSAAIETWTEASSQSATEITLAVESRSTGLPCRQSVELYDFQAGGWVVLDTRFVGSNDQRLMLDVSANATRFIQPGTRQVRARIAANDWGIPVVGWSYHIDRVNWIVR
;
A
#
# COMPACT_ATOMS: atom_id res chain seq x y z
N MET A 1 -15.99 30.25 44.95
CA MET A 1 -16.07 29.71 46.33
C MET A 1 -16.67 28.32 46.29
N ILE A 2 -16.32 27.46 47.25
CA ILE A 2 -16.93 26.15 47.59
C ILE A 2 -17.77 26.47 48.89
N PRO A 3 -18.84 25.75 49.34
CA PRO A 3 -18.92 24.28 49.29
C PRO A 3 -20.29 23.52 49.42
N ARG A 4 -20.26 22.22 49.03
CA ARG A 4 -20.87 21.04 49.75
C ARG A 4 -22.42 20.97 49.89
N LEU A 5 -23.11 19.89 50.34
CA LEU A 5 -22.75 18.53 50.85
C LEU A 5 -23.94 17.51 50.71
N LEU A 6 -23.63 16.21 50.87
CA LEU A 6 -24.50 15.02 51.14
C LEU A 6 -25.34 14.46 49.96
N ARG A 7 -25.40 13.15 49.62
CA ARG A 7 -25.26 11.81 50.29
C ARG A 7 -26.56 11.20 50.84
N HIS A 8 -27.03 10.11 50.22
CA HIS A 8 -27.49 8.79 50.74
C HIS A 8 -28.39 8.09 49.70
N GLY A 9 -28.50 6.77 49.56
CA GLY A 9 -27.70 5.66 50.11
C GLY A 9 -28.41 4.28 50.09
N ALA A 10 -27.74 3.22 49.61
CA ALA A 10 -28.14 1.79 49.61
C ALA A 10 -29.37 1.39 48.75
N GLY A 11 -29.55 0.12 48.31
CA GLY A 11 -28.65 -1.05 48.38
C GLY A 11 -29.33 -2.39 48.00
N ARG A 12 -28.59 -3.51 48.10
CA ARG A 12 -28.90 -4.91 47.65
C ARG A 12 -28.74 -5.09 46.12
N ALA A 13 -28.07 -6.11 45.53
CA ALA A 13 -27.79 -7.52 45.86
C ALA A 13 -29.03 -8.44 45.70
N ARG A 14 -28.96 -9.70 45.23
CA ARG A 14 -27.85 -10.66 45.09
C ARG A 14 -28.25 -11.83 44.16
N ALA A 15 -27.39 -12.30 43.25
CA ALA A 15 -27.53 -13.65 42.67
C ALA A 15 -26.21 -14.19 42.10
N LYS A 16 -25.81 -15.41 42.51
CA LYS A 16 -24.86 -16.26 41.78
C LYS A 16 -25.64 -17.44 41.19
N ARG A 17 -25.27 -17.92 40.00
CA ARG A 17 -25.54 -19.31 39.59
C ARG A 17 -24.29 -19.92 38.97
N THR A 18 -23.76 -20.94 39.65
CA THR A 18 -22.79 -21.89 39.12
C THR A 18 -23.53 -23.00 38.36
N ALA A 19 -22.93 -23.49 37.28
CA ALA A 19 -23.31 -24.74 36.64
C ALA A 19 -22.07 -25.63 36.48
N GLN A 20 -22.23 -26.91 36.75
CA GLN A 20 -21.25 -27.99 36.58
C GLN A 20 -21.99 -29.22 36.02
N PHE A 21 -21.23 -30.27 35.69
CA PHE A 21 -21.68 -31.53 35.06
C PHE A 21 -22.02 -31.40 33.55
N ALA A 22 -21.72 -32.38 32.68
CA ALA A 22 -21.10 -33.69 32.90
C ALA A 22 -20.17 -34.11 31.73
N THR A 23 -19.24 -35.03 31.99
CA THR A 23 -18.39 -35.70 31.00
C THR A 23 -18.96 -37.07 30.58
N PRO A 24 -19.04 -37.41 29.27
CA PRO A 24 -19.14 -38.78 28.80
C PRO A 24 -17.79 -39.51 28.84
N ARG A 25 -17.80 -40.85 28.94
CA ARG A 25 -16.59 -41.70 28.88
C ARG A 25 -16.32 -42.23 27.47
N LEU A 26 -15.07 -42.61 27.24
CA LEU A 26 -14.60 -43.42 26.11
C LEU A 26 -15.41 -44.71 25.92
N GLN A 27 -15.59 -45.12 24.66
CA GLN A 27 -15.72 -46.52 24.26
C GLN A 27 -14.63 -46.86 23.22
N ARG A 28 -14.21 -48.13 23.19
CA ARG A 28 -13.19 -48.67 22.26
C ARG A 28 -13.84 -49.67 21.30
N GLN A 29 -13.62 -49.51 20.00
CA GLN A 29 -13.72 -50.55 18.98
C GLN A 29 -12.59 -50.29 17.97
N SER A 30 -11.47 -51.03 17.99
CA SER A 30 -11.23 -52.40 17.49
C SER A 30 -10.97 -52.46 15.98
N LEU A 31 -9.69 -52.54 15.61
CA LEU A 31 -9.18 -52.72 14.24
C LEU A 31 -9.40 -54.15 13.72
N PRO A 32 -9.47 -54.32 12.39
CA PRO A 32 -8.97 -55.53 11.73
C PRO A 32 -7.92 -55.27 10.62
N ARG A 33 -6.98 -56.21 10.50
CA ARG A 33 -6.01 -56.48 9.42
C ARG A 33 -5.66 -57.99 9.52
N PRO A 34 -5.03 -58.62 8.53
CA PRO A 34 -5.18 -58.50 7.07
C PRO A 34 -5.57 -59.88 6.45
N VAL A 35 -5.59 -60.02 5.12
CA VAL A 35 -5.56 -61.33 4.42
C VAL A 35 -4.65 -61.21 3.18
N GLU A 36 -3.98 -62.29 2.79
CA GLU A 36 -2.97 -62.36 1.73
C GLU A 36 -3.40 -63.24 0.54
N GLY A 37 -2.69 -63.13 -0.59
CA GLY A 37 -2.68 -64.12 -1.69
C GLY A 37 -3.57 -63.82 -2.91
N ALA A 38 -3.26 -64.29 -4.12
CA ALA A 38 -2.03 -64.96 -4.58
C ALA A 38 -1.85 -64.97 -6.12
N ALA A 39 -0.57 -65.00 -6.54
CA ALA A 39 0.03 -65.74 -7.67
C ALA A 39 -0.34 -65.50 -9.17
N LEU A 40 0.62 -65.88 -10.03
CA LEU A 40 0.67 -65.82 -11.51
C LEU A 40 0.13 -67.11 -12.16
N PRO A 41 -0.20 -67.14 -13.47
CA PRO A 41 0.75 -67.57 -14.54
C PRO A 41 0.76 -66.61 -15.78
N VAL A 42 1.85 -66.35 -16.53
CA VAL A 42 2.77 -67.16 -17.38
C VAL A 42 2.28 -67.42 -18.83
N GLY A 43 3.11 -67.03 -19.82
CA GLY A 43 3.06 -67.43 -21.24
C GLY A 43 2.92 -66.26 -22.24
N GLY A 44 3.67 -66.14 -23.34
CA GLY A 44 4.90 -66.84 -23.77
C GLY A 44 5.00 -67.04 -25.30
N LEU A 45 6.22 -66.96 -25.87
CA LEU A 45 6.57 -67.28 -27.29
C LEU A 45 5.95 -66.30 -28.33
N ASN A 46 6.40 -66.11 -29.58
CA ASN A 46 7.58 -66.46 -30.42
C ASN A 46 7.53 -65.54 -31.68
N ASP A 47 8.46 -65.44 -32.66
CA ASP A 47 9.92 -65.68 -32.81
C ASP A 47 10.29 -65.30 -34.29
N ASN A 48 11.58 -65.20 -34.65
CA ASN A 48 12.13 -65.19 -36.03
C ASN A 48 11.87 -63.98 -36.99
N THR A 49 12.70 -63.68 -38.01
CA THR A 49 14.19 -63.67 -38.25
C THR A 49 14.48 -62.90 -39.56
N CYS A 50 15.78 -62.74 -39.92
CA CYS A 50 16.32 -62.40 -41.26
C CYS A 50 16.31 -60.90 -41.69
N ARG A 51 17.32 -60.38 -42.40
CA ARG A 51 18.62 -60.92 -42.85
C ARG A 51 19.64 -59.79 -43.14
N SER A 52 20.92 -60.09 -42.94
CA SER A 52 22.11 -59.38 -43.47
C SER A 52 22.65 -60.15 -44.71
N PRO A 53 23.83 -59.88 -45.36
CA PRO A 53 24.96 -58.98 -45.01
C PRO A 53 25.62 -58.22 -46.20
N GLU A 54 26.75 -57.53 -45.93
CA GLU A 54 28.04 -57.45 -46.69
C GLU A 54 28.94 -56.37 -46.01
N SER A 55 30.10 -56.67 -45.38
CA SER A 55 31.49 -56.92 -45.90
C SER A 55 32.18 -55.66 -46.48
N THR A 56 33.48 -55.32 -46.29
CA THR A 56 34.68 -55.86 -45.56
C THR A 56 35.65 -54.65 -45.34
N HIS A 57 36.76 -54.58 -44.58
CA HIS A 57 37.71 -55.47 -43.87
C HIS A 57 37.99 -54.90 -42.44
N LEU A 58 38.68 -55.50 -41.45
CA LEU A 58 39.71 -56.56 -41.31
C LEU A 58 41.19 -56.08 -41.40
N CYS A 59 41.78 -55.62 -40.28
CA CYS A 59 43.21 -55.80 -39.96
C CYS A 59 43.55 -55.64 -38.47
N TYR A 60 44.77 -56.00 -38.07
CA TYR A 60 45.23 -56.25 -36.69
C TYR A 60 46.73 -55.85 -36.54
N THR A 61 47.37 -55.71 -35.36
CA THR A 61 47.06 -56.24 -34.02
C THR A 61 47.50 -55.27 -32.89
N ARG A 62 47.13 -55.60 -31.64
CA ARG A 62 47.63 -55.09 -30.33
C ARG A 62 49.01 -54.39 -30.28
N GLY A 63 49.04 -53.27 -29.58
CA GLY A 63 50.17 -52.80 -28.75
C GLY A 63 49.65 -52.36 -27.37
N ARG A 64 50.47 -52.44 -26.31
CA ARG A 64 50.13 -51.88 -24.97
C ARG A 64 50.27 -50.35 -25.02
N GLU A 65 49.42 -49.63 -24.29
CA GLU A 65 49.77 -48.42 -23.51
C GLU A 65 48.57 -47.99 -22.64
N THR A 66 48.80 -48.01 -21.33
CA THR A 66 48.48 -47.03 -20.29
C THR A 66 47.26 -46.07 -20.38
N LEU A 67 46.49 -46.08 -19.28
CA LEU A 67 45.50 -45.10 -18.82
C LEU A 67 45.88 -43.61 -19.03
N MET A 68 45.02 -42.84 -19.74
CA MET A 68 44.73 -41.39 -19.56
C MET A 68 43.73 -40.95 -20.65
N PHE A 69 42.45 -40.74 -20.31
CA PHE A 69 41.44 -40.32 -21.31
C PHE A 69 41.46 -38.80 -21.53
N LYS A 70 41.30 -38.37 -22.78
CA LYS A 70 41.66 -37.01 -23.23
C LYS A 70 40.58 -35.96 -22.94
N LEU A 71 41.03 -34.71 -22.76
CA LEU A 71 40.21 -33.50 -22.80
C LEU A 71 39.29 -33.48 -24.04
N ARG A 72 38.04 -33.04 -23.87
CA ARG A 72 37.28 -32.30 -24.90
C ARG A 72 36.29 -31.30 -24.29
N LEU A 73 36.38 -30.06 -24.78
CA LEU A 73 35.39 -28.97 -24.80
C LEU A 73 34.68 -28.57 -23.49
N ALA A 74 35.13 -27.45 -22.91
CA ALA A 74 34.30 -26.48 -22.17
C ALA A 74 35.05 -25.13 -22.07
N SER A 75 35.14 -24.38 -23.18
CA SER A 75 36.06 -23.23 -23.29
C SER A 75 35.45 -21.97 -23.93
N THR A 76 34.13 -21.78 -23.79
CA THR A 76 33.44 -20.53 -24.16
C THR A 76 32.12 -20.42 -23.41
N LEU A 77 32.09 -19.62 -22.32
CA LEU A 77 30.98 -18.76 -21.87
C LEU A 77 31.30 -18.19 -20.47
N LEU A 78 32.23 -17.24 -20.43
CA LEU A 78 32.36 -16.32 -19.30
C LEU A 78 32.28 -14.87 -19.80
N LEU A 79 31.20 -14.54 -20.51
CA LEU A 79 30.63 -13.22 -20.35
C LEU A 79 29.94 -13.21 -18.98
N ALA A 80 30.70 -12.82 -17.95
CA ALA A 80 30.07 -12.33 -16.73
C ALA A 80 29.23 -11.12 -17.15
N ALA A 81 27.91 -11.26 -17.06
CA ALA A 81 27.00 -10.16 -17.33
C ALA A 81 27.18 -9.10 -16.23
N ILE A 82 28.08 -8.14 -16.46
CA ILE A 82 28.11 -6.86 -15.75
C ILE A 82 26.94 -6.02 -16.27
N GLY A 83 25.74 -6.57 -16.15
CA GLY A 83 24.55 -5.75 -16.04
C GLY A 83 24.71 -4.99 -14.73
N ALA A 84 24.79 -3.67 -14.83
CA ALA A 84 24.57 -2.83 -13.67
C ALA A 84 23.12 -3.06 -13.26
N PHE A 85 22.90 -3.98 -12.31
CA PHE A 85 21.64 -4.14 -11.60
C PHE A 85 21.43 -2.85 -10.81
N ALA A 86 20.85 -1.85 -11.48
CA ALA A 86 20.24 -0.70 -10.81
C ALA A 86 19.45 -1.23 -9.62
N ALA A 87 19.61 -0.60 -8.46
CA ALA A 87 18.83 -1.02 -7.30
C ALA A 87 17.34 -1.01 -7.70
N ALA A 88 16.58 -2.00 -7.21
CA ALA A 88 15.14 -2.02 -7.38
C ALA A 88 14.58 -0.85 -6.56
N GLN A 89 14.60 0.33 -7.17
CA GLN A 89 14.18 1.57 -6.57
C GLN A 89 12.73 1.80 -6.95
N VAL A 90 11.94 2.21 -5.99
CA VAL A 90 10.57 2.64 -6.19
C VAL A 90 10.55 3.83 -7.15
N THR A 91 9.64 3.76 -8.11
CA THR A 91 9.36 4.80 -9.11
C THR A 91 7.94 5.33 -8.93
N THR A 92 7.61 6.45 -9.56
CA THR A 92 6.23 6.93 -9.65
C THR A 92 5.29 5.83 -10.13
N THR A 93 5.65 5.10 -11.19
CA THR A 93 4.83 4.01 -11.75
C THR A 93 4.53 2.91 -10.72
N HIS A 94 5.47 2.53 -9.86
CA HIS A 94 5.23 1.53 -8.81
C HIS A 94 4.15 1.99 -7.81
N LEU A 95 4.16 3.26 -7.39
CA LEU A 95 3.06 3.80 -6.57
C LEU A 95 1.73 3.79 -7.33
N LEU A 96 1.75 4.11 -8.63
CA LEU A 96 0.55 4.13 -9.46
C LEU A 96 -0.03 2.73 -9.72
N ASP A 97 0.81 1.70 -9.72
CA ASP A 97 0.40 0.30 -9.94
C ASP A 97 -0.26 -0.34 -8.70
N GLN A 98 -0.22 0.35 -7.53
CA GLN A 98 -0.95 -0.04 -6.32
C GLN A 98 -2.42 0.46 -6.28
N LEU A 99 -2.85 1.26 -7.26
CA LEU A 99 -4.22 1.78 -7.35
C LEU A 99 -5.23 0.64 -7.59
N SER A 100 -6.17 0.45 -6.66
CA SER A 100 -7.02 -0.73 -6.62
C SER A 100 -8.49 -0.42 -6.92
N VAL A 101 -8.97 -0.82 -8.10
CA VAL A 101 -10.41 -0.77 -8.48
C VAL A 101 -11.31 -1.40 -7.40
N PRO A 102 -10.99 -2.57 -6.80
CA PRO A 102 -11.75 -3.11 -5.67
C PRO A 102 -11.81 -2.21 -4.42
N ILE A 103 -10.72 -1.51 -4.06
CA ILE A 103 -10.72 -0.60 -2.89
C ILE A 103 -11.52 0.66 -3.20
N TYR A 104 -11.29 1.25 -4.37
CA TYR A 104 -12.04 2.40 -4.89
C TYR A 104 -13.55 2.13 -4.88
N ARG A 105 -13.94 0.91 -5.27
CA ARG A 105 -15.33 0.46 -5.24
C ARG A 105 -15.88 0.26 -3.83
N ASP A 106 -15.14 -0.34 -2.88
CA ASP A 106 -15.63 -0.44 -1.49
C ASP A 106 -15.83 0.94 -0.85
N LEU A 107 -14.93 1.90 -1.14
CA LEU A 107 -15.07 3.27 -0.66
C LEU A 107 -16.41 3.89 -1.10
N LEU A 108 -16.72 3.81 -2.40
CA LEU A 108 -18.01 4.24 -2.94
C LEU A 108 -19.18 3.41 -2.39
N ASP A 109 -19.31 2.13 -2.77
CA ASP A 109 -20.46 1.27 -2.46
C ASP A 109 -20.78 1.16 -0.95
N ASN A 110 -19.77 1.21 -0.07
CA ASN A 110 -19.94 0.85 1.34
C ASN A 110 -19.48 1.91 2.37
N ARG A 111 -18.79 3.00 1.98
CA ARG A 111 -18.20 3.94 2.97
C ARG A 111 -18.59 5.41 2.79
N LEU A 112 -18.69 5.88 1.56
CA LEU A 112 -18.90 7.30 1.23
C LEU A 112 -20.39 7.67 1.07
N PHE A 113 -21.30 6.81 1.53
CA PHE A 113 -22.74 7.08 1.53
C PHE A 113 -23.31 7.48 0.15
N THR A 114 -22.97 6.72 -0.90
CA THR A 114 -23.34 7.01 -2.31
C THR A 114 -24.39 6.05 -2.90
N ARG A 115 -25.43 5.74 -2.13
CA ARG A 115 -26.51 4.78 -2.49
C ARG A 115 -27.89 5.44 -2.39
N MET A 116 -28.93 4.87 -2.99
CA MET A 116 -30.23 5.52 -3.13
C MET A 116 -30.80 5.99 -1.78
N GLY A 117 -31.19 7.26 -1.70
CA GLY A 117 -31.70 7.89 -0.48
C GLY A 117 -30.64 8.32 0.54
N HIS A 118 -29.34 8.10 0.27
CA HIS A 118 -28.29 8.83 0.99
C HIS A 118 -28.24 10.32 0.56
N ASN A 119 -27.58 11.11 1.40
CA ASN A 119 -27.47 12.57 1.27
C ASN A 119 -26.30 13.03 2.14
N ARG A 120 -25.27 13.63 1.52
CA ARG A 120 -24.11 14.20 2.21
C ARG A 120 -24.14 15.73 2.28
N GLY A 121 -25.07 16.40 1.60
CA GLY A 121 -25.25 17.86 1.73
C GLY A 121 -25.57 18.34 3.13
N TYR A 122 -26.51 17.70 3.82
CA TYR A 122 -26.90 18.10 5.17
C TYR A 122 -27.40 16.90 5.98
N GLY A 123 -27.18 16.92 7.30
CA GLY A 123 -27.80 15.97 8.22
C GLY A 123 -27.15 14.58 8.25
N GLN A 124 -27.98 13.53 8.19
CA GLN A 124 -27.65 12.24 8.82
C GLN A 124 -26.48 11.44 8.24
N HIS A 125 -26.00 11.73 7.01
CA HIS A 125 -24.82 11.09 6.43
C HIS A 125 -23.63 12.05 6.19
N HIS A 126 -23.84 13.37 6.30
CA HIS A 126 -22.79 14.39 6.17
C HIS A 126 -21.69 14.18 7.21
N ASP A 127 -22.06 14.24 8.49
CA ASP A 127 -21.13 14.10 9.61
C ASP A 127 -20.49 12.71 9.67
N PRO A 128 -21.24 11.59 9.52
CA PRO A 128 -20.63 10.26 9.41
C PRO A 128 -19.68 10.07 8.22
N CYS A 129 -19.88 10.78 7.09
CA CYS A 129 -18.94 10.75 5.98
C CYS A 129 -17.63 11.49 6.34
N ARG A 130 -17.72 12.72 6.85
CA ARG A 130 -16.57 13.49 7.38
C ARG A 130 -15.78 12.68 8.41
N ASP A 131 -16.47 12.10 9.38
CA ASP A 131 -15.85 11.35 10.47
C ASP A 131 -15.22 10.03 9.97
N PHE A 132 -15.80 9.38 8.97
CA PHE A 132 -15.17 8.25 8.26
C PHE A 132 -13.89 8.68 7.54
N ILE A 133 -13.92 9.78 6.78
CA ILE A 133 -12.75 10.31 6.05
C ILE A 133 -11.63 10.66 7.05
N GLU A 134 -11.95 11.33 8.16
CA GLU A 134 -10.98 11.65 9.21
C GLU A 134 -10.36 10.38 9.82
N ALA A 135 -11.20 9.43 10.23
CA ALA A 135 -10.73 8.15 10.78
C ALA A 135 -9.90 7.35 9.77
N ARG A 136 -10.25 7.42 8.48
CA ARG A 136 -9.53 6.72 7.40
C ARG A 136 -8.14 7.32 7.20
N TYR A 137 -8.00 8.63 7.07
CA TYR A 137 -6.68 9.27 7.02
C TYR A 137 -5.84 9.00 8.28
N ARG A 138 -6.45 8.98 9.48
CA ARG A 138 -5.75 8.60 10.71
C ARG A 138 -5.26 7.15 10.69
N SER A 139 -6.02 6.23 10.06
CA SER A 139 -5.60 4.83 9.84
C SER A 139 -4.46 4.66 8.82
N TYR A 140 -4.18 5.69 8.02
CA TYR A 140 -2.99 5.79 7.18
C TYR A 140 -1.78 6.43 7.91
N GLY A 141 -1.92 6.80 9.20
CA GLY A 141 -0.84 7.43 9.98
C GLY A 141 -0.57 8.90 9.63
N LEU A 142 -1.46 9.55 8.86
CA LEU A 142 -1.33 10.95 8.46
C LEU A 142 -1.62 11.91 9.63
N ASN A 143 -1.08 13.12 9.56
CA ASN A 143 -1.42 14.18 10.50
C ASN A 143 -2.75 14.83 10.10
N VAL A 144 -3.85 14.43 10.74
CA VAL A 144 -5.22 14.85 10.38
C VAL A 144 -5.76 15.90 11.34
N ARG A 145 -6.37 16.95 10.79
CA ARG A 145 -7.14 17.97 11.49
C ARG A 145 -8.47 18.23 10.77
N LEU A 146 -9.49 18.61 11.53
CA LEU A 146 -10.65 19.29 10.99
C LEU A 146 -10.33 20.78 10.89
N HIS A 147 -10.59 21.39 9.73
CA HIS A 147 -10.39 22.82 9.47
C HIS A 147 -11.74 23.56 9.54
N PRO A 148 -12.04 24.29 10.63
CA PRO A 148 -13.34 24.90 10.85
C PRO A 148 -13.55 26.14 9.98
N PHE A 149 -14.77 26.32 9.49
CA PHE A 149 -15.21 27.58 8.88
C PHE A 149 -16.69 27.84 9.18
N LEU A 150 -17.12 29.10 9.01
CA LEU A 150 -18.48 29.54 9.33
C LEU A 150 -19.33 29.73 8.06
N LEU A 151 -20.52 29.12 8.05
CA LEU A 151 -21.55 29.35 7.03
C LEU A 151 -22.91 29.50 7.71
N ALA A 152 -23.63 30.59 7.39
CA ALA A 152 -24.96 30.92 7.94
C ALA A 152 -25.06 30.88 9.49
N GLY A 153 -23.95 31.06 10.20
CA GLY A 153 -23.87 31.00 11.67
C GLY A 153 -23.55 29.61 12.26
N ASN A 154 -23.52 28.56 11.43
CA ASN A 154 -23.06 27.22 11.82
C ASN A 154 -21.55 27.06 11.53
N THR A 155 -20.92 26.06 12.17
CA THR A 155 -19.52 25.69 11.90
C THR A 155 -19.47 24.39 11.11
N TYR A 156 -18.73 24.42 10.00
CA TYR A 156 -18.48 23.33 9.06
C TYR A 156 -16.99 23.02 9.00
N TYR A 157 -16.60 21.87 8.42
CA TYR A 157 -15.24 21.35 8.56
C TYR A 157 -14.72 20.62 7.33
N ASN A 158 -13.68 21.15 6.68
CA ASN A 158 -12.88 20.35 5.76
C ASN A 158 -12.08 19.31 6.58
N VAL A 159 -11.92 18.10 6.05
CA VAL A 159 -10.98 17.13 6.61
C VAL A 159 -9.63 17.31 5.94
N VAL A 160 -8.61 17.71 6.69
CA VAL A 160 -7.28 18.03 6.16
C VAL A 160 -6.27 17.05 6.72
N ALA A 161 -5.65 16.24 5.86
CA ALA A 161 -4.60 15.29 6.21
C ALA A 161 -3.26 15.67 5.55
N VAL A 162 -2.20 15.75 6.37
CA VAL A 162 -0.87 16.22 5.94
C VAL A 162 0.14 15.08 5.99
N LEU A 163 0.84 14.87 4.88
CA LEU A 163 2.04 14.04 4.77
C LEU A 163 3.27 14.95 4.63
N PRO A 164 4.05 15.17 5.70
CA PRO A 164 5.10 16.19 5.70
C PRO A 164 6.31 15.80 4.84
N GLY A 165 6.78 16.75 4.04
CA GLY A 165 8.00 16.65 3.26
C GLY A 165 9.26 16.56 4.13
N ARG A 166 10.32 15.95 3.60
CA ARG A 166 11.58 15.70 4.32
C ARG A 166 12.77 16.57 3.88
N VAL A 167 12.61 17.38 2.82
CA VAL A 167 13.67 18.27 2.29
C VAL A 167 13.20 19.72 2.20
N PHE A 168 11.95 19.94 1.78
CA PHE A 168 11.31 21.24 1.68
C PHE A 168 9.89 21.16 2.29
N PRO A 169 9.76 20.99 3.62
CA PRO A 169 8.48 20.77 4.29
C PRO A 169 7.48 21.92 4.10
N ASP A 170 7.94 23.15 3.92
CA ASP A 170 7.09 24.32 3.73
C ASP A 170 6.48 24.39 2.31
N GLN A 171 7.06 23.68 1.34
CA GLN A 171 6.54 23.60 -0.03
C GLN A 171 5.41 22.55 -0.09
N GLN A 172 4.22 22.99 -0.48
CA GLN A 172 3.00 22.17 -0.41
C GLN A 172 2.45 21.88 -1.80
N TYR A 173 2.04 20.63 -2.05
CA TYR A 173 1.10 20.29 -3.12
C TYR A 173 -0.17 19.74 -2.52
N ILE A 174 -1.32 20.16 -3.06
CA ILE A 174 -2.64 19.82 -2.55
C ILE A 174 -3.36 18.91 -3.55
N LEU A 175 -3.94 17.83 -3.06
CA LEU A 175 -5.00 17.08 -3.72
C LEU A 175 -6.31 17.38 -2.97
N ILE A 176 -7.35 17.79 -3.70
CA ILE A 176 -8.63 18.22 -3.12
C ILE A 176 -9.81 17.65 -3.92
N ALA A 177 -10.88 17.30 -3.20
CA ALA A 177 -12.20 16.92 -3.69
C ALA A 177 -13.22 17.21 -2.56
N HIS A 178 -14.48 17.48 -2.87
CA HIS A 178 -15.51 17.73 -1.85
C HIS A 178 -16.28 16.45 -1.48
N PHE A 179 -16.73 16.39 -0.22
CA PHE A 179 -17.53 15.27 0.27
C PHE A 179 -19.02 15.61 0.47
N ASP A 180 -19.45 16.87 0.31
CA ASP A 180 -20.87 17.27 0.30
C ASP A 180 -21.54 17.11 -1.09
N THR A 181 -22.88 17.23 -1.13
CA THR A 181 -23.76 16.99 -2.31
C THR A 181 -25.08 17.77 -2.20
N VAL A 182 -25.75 18.17 -3.28
CA VAL A 182 -27.11 18.76 -3.20
C VAL A 182 -28.19 17.72 -2.94
N ASN A 183 -28.40 17.37 -1.67
CA ASN A 183 -29.54 16.58 -1.22
C ASN A 183 -29.71 15.23 -1.97
N ASN A 184 -28.58 14.63 -2.35
CA ASN A 184 -28.51 13.41 -3.17
C ASN A 184 -27.30 12.53 -2.76
N PRO A 185 -27.18 11.27 -3.23
CA PRO A 185 -26.11 10.39 -2.78
C PRO A 185 -24.72 10.76 -3.31
N GLY A 186 -24.65 11.33 -4.52
CA GLY A 186 -23.44 11.89 -5.13
C GLY A 186 -22.37 10.86 -5.48
N ALA A 187 -22.74 9.73 -6.09
CA ALA A 187 -21.78 8.69 -6.43
C ALA A 187 -20.66 9.19 -7.34
N ASP A 188 -21.00 9.89 -8.41
CA ASP A 188 -20.03 10.57 -9.26
C ASP A 188 -19.61 11.90 -8.62
N ASP A 189 -20.58 12.76 -8.31
CA ASP A 189 -20.45 14.12 -7.79
C ASP A 189 -20.64 14.19 -6.26
N ASN A 190 -19.60 14.32 -5.44
CA ASN A 190 -18.19 14.07 -5.74
C ASN A 190 -17.67 12.88 -4.90
N GLY A 191 -18.45 11.79 -4.93
CA GLY A 191 -18.07 10.51 -4.36
C GLY A 191 -16.85 9.92 -5.05
N THR A 192 -16.71 10.11 -6.37
CA THR A 192 -15.56 9.61 -7.13
C THR A 192 -14.28 10.33 -6.75
N GLY A 193 -14.24 11.67 -6.78
CA GLY A 193 -13.06 12.43 -6.35
C GLY A 193 -12.73 12.19 -4.87
N THR A 194 -13.72 12.04 -3.99
CA THR A 194 -13.48 11.64 -2.59
C THR A 194 -12.86 10.23 -2.46
N ALA A 195 -13.28 9.25 -3.28
CA ALA A 195 -12.68 7.92 -3.31
C ALA A 195 -11.23 7.95 -3.83
N ALA A 196 -10.98 8.70 -4.91
CA ALA A 196 -9.64 8.96 -5.45
C ALA A 196 -8.72 9.59 -4.40
N LEU A 197 -9.19 10.64 -3.73
CA LEU A 197 -8.49 11.37 -2.68
C LEU A 197 -8.09 10.46 -1.50
N LEU A 198 -8.95 9.51 -1.10
CA LEU A 198 -8.65 8.53 -0.07
C LEU A 198 -7.65 7.46 -0.52
N GLU A 199 -7.78 6.93 -1.74
CA GLU A 199 -6.91 5.88 -2.27
C GLU A 199 -5.49 6.40 -2.55
N VAL A 200 -5.35 7.62 -3.09
CA VAL A 200 -4.03 8.27 -3.25
C VAL A 200 -3.40 8.54 -1.88
N ALA A 201 -4.18 8.93 -0.87
CA ALA A 201 -3.70 9.12 0.49
C ALA A 201 -3.25 7.80 1.15
N ARG A 202 -3.92 6.67 0.87
CA ARG A 202 -3.48 5.32 1.31
C ARG A 202 -2.07 5.04 0.82
N ILE A 203 -1.85 5.16 -0.48
CA ILE A 203 -0.58 4.78 -1.11
C ILE A 203 0.53 5.77 -0.74
N ALA A 204 0.27 7.07 -0.83
CA ALA A 204 1.30 8.09 -0.56
C ALA A 204 1.84 8.04 0.88
N ALA A 205 1.00 7.71 1.87
CA ALA A 205 1.42 7.58 3.27
C ALA A 205 2.54 6.55 3.49
N GLU A 206 2.64 5.56 2.61
CA GLU A 206 3.61 4.47 2.68
C GLU A 206 5.02 4.82 2.19
N TYR A 207 5.22 6.06 1.73
CA TYR A 207 6.49 6.57 1.18
C TYR A 207 6.92 7.88 1.84
N ARG A 208 7.99 8.51 1.32
CA ARG A 208 8.45 9.84 1.73
C ARG A 208 8.76 10.69 0.51
N PHE A 209 8.56 11.98 0.65
CA PHE A 209 8.69 12.97 -0.41
C PHE A 209 9.61 14.11 0.03
N GLU A 210 10.22 14.82 -0.92
CA GLU A 210 10.95 16.05 -0.65
C GLU A 210 10.01 17.10 -0.03
N ARG A 211 8.80 17.23 -0.59
CA ARG A 211 7.81 18.28 -0.29
C ARG A 211 6.59 17.72 0.41
N THR A 212 5.82 18.60 1.05
CA THR A 212 4.60 18.22 1.76
C THR A 212 3.47 17.96 0.79
N ILE A 213 2.75 16.85 1.00
CA ILE A 213 1.49 16.56 0.33
C ILE A 213 0.35 16.82 1.34
N ILE A 214 -0.70 17.50 0.90
CA ILE A 214 -1.91 17.74 1.68
C ILE A 214 -3.10 17.15 0.92
N PHE A 215 -3.88 16.33 1.61
CA PHE A 215 -5.17 15.83 1.16
C PHE A 215 -6.27 16.63 1.87
N ILE A 216 -7.19 17.21 1.09
CA ILE A 216 -8.32 17.99 1.62
C ILE A 216 -9.61 17.37 1.10
N ALA A 217 -10.44 16.86 2.00
CA ALA A 217 -11.84 16.61 1.70
C ALA A 217 -12.63 17.88 2.09
N SER A 218 -13.09 18.62 1.09
CA SER A 218 -13.83 19.88 1.28
C SER A 218 -15.25 19.62 1.78
N ASP A 219 -15.74 20.55 2.61
CA ASP A 219 -17.14 20.68 2.97
C ASP A 219 -17.67 21.96 2.29
N ARG A 220 -18.95 21.99 1.90
CA ARG A 220 -19.61 23.14 1.26
C ARG A 220 -19.06 23.57 -0.10
N GLU A 221 -18.73 22.65 -1.01
CA GLU A 221 -18.59 23.04 -2.43
C GLU A 221 -19.94 23.50 -2.97
N GLU A 222 -21.00 22.73 -2.71
CA GLU A 222 -22.32 22.91 -3.31
C GLU A 222 -23.05 24.17 -2.84
N ASP A 223 -22.74 24.64 -1.62
CA ASP A 223 -23.15 25.95 -1.12
C ASP A 223 -22.28 27.10 -1.72
N GLY A 224 -21.40 26.81 -2.68
CA GLY A 224 -20.51 27.68 -3.46
C GLY A 224 -19.07 27.78 -2.91
N MET A 225 -18.30 26.69 -2.99
CA MET A 225 -16.85 26.58 -2.67
C MET A 225 -16.46 27.13 -1.28
N LYS A 226 -17.31 27.00 -0.26
CA LYS A 226 -17.12 27.69 1.02
C LYS A 226 -15.98 27.11 1.85
N GLY A 227 -15.82 25.79 1.89
CA GLY A 227 -14.74 25.15 2.62
C GLY A 227 -13.37 25.39 2.00
N SER A 228 -13.24 25.23 0.68
CA SER A 228 -12.01 25.53 -0.06
C SER A 228 -11.68 27.02 -0.03
N ALA A 229 -12.66 27.92 -0.16
CA ALA A 229 -12.43 29.36 -0.05
C ALA A 229 -11.97 29.80 1.35
N ALA A 230 -12.51 29.18 2.41
CA ALA A 230 -12.03 29.41 3.77
C ALA A 230 -10.56 28.99 3.91
N TYR A 231 -10.22 27.78 3.44
CA TYR A 231 -8.85 27.27 3.49
C TYR A 231 -7.89 28.11 2.64
N ALA A 232 -8.23 28.37 1.38
CA ALA A 232 -7.42 29.15 0.46
C ALA A 232 -7.13 30.56 0.99
N ASN A 233 -8.09 31.21 1.67
CA ASN A 233 -7.89 32.51 2.28
C ASN A 233 -7.04 32.48 3.59
N GLU A 234 -7.18 31.44 4.41
CA GLU A 234 -6.36 31.23 5.62
C GLU A 234 -4.90 30.95 5.25
N TYR A 235 -4.65 29.97 4.37
CA TYR A 235 -3.33 29.52 3.93
C TYR A 235 -2.82 30.27 2.68
N ARG A 236 -3.34 31.46 2.38
CA ARG A 236 -2.94 32.22 1.17
C ARG A 236 -1.46 32.62 1.16
N ASN A 237 -0.82 32.69 2.33
CA ASN A 237 0.59 33.05 2.46
C ASN A 237 1.54 31.83 2.38
N ASP A 238 1.02 30.60 2.49
CA ASP A 238 1.80 29.36 2.43
C ASP A 238 2.36 29.11 1.03
N ASP A 239 3.46 28.34 0.96
CA ASP A 239 4.14 28.02 -0.30
C ASP A 239 3.47 26.84 -1.04
N ILE A 240 2.18 27.00 -1.31
CA ILE A 240 1.34 26.10 -2.11
C ILE A 240 1.78 26.20 -3.59
N ARG A 241 2.48 25.18 -4.06
CA ARG A 241 3.09 25.08 -5.39
C ARG A 241 2.16 24.56 -6.48
N GLY A 242 1.05 23.95 -6.10
CA GLY A 242 0.02 23.49 -7.03
C GLY A 242 -1.13 22.78 -6.31
N VAL A 243 -2.34 22.95 -6.84
CA VAL A 243 -3.57 22.31 -6.34
C VAL A 243 -4.20 21.49 -7.46
N ILE A 244 -4.35 20.19 -7.25
CA ILE A 244 -5.12 19.31 -8.14
C ILE A 244 -6.50 19.13 -7.51
N ASN A 245 -7.52 19.68 -8.16
CA ASN A 245 -8.91 19.42 -7.80
C ASN A 245 -9.44 18.25 -8.65
N ILE A 246 -9.95 17.20 -8.00
CA ILE A 246 -10.62 16.09 -8.66
C ILE A 246 -12.11 16.17 -8.33
N ASP A 247 -12.92 16.28 -9.36
CA ASP A 247 -14.37 16.41 -9.23
C ASP A 247 -15.05 15.91 -10.51
N MET A 248 -16.09 15.08 -10.34
CA MET A 248 -16.74 14.20 -11.33
C MET A 248 -15.75 13.45 -12.24
N ILE A 249 -15.42 12.20 -11.91
CA ILE A 249 -14.49 11.38 -12.70
C ILE A 249 -14.96 9.94 -12.98
N GLY A 250 -16.25 9.64 -12.77
CA GLY A 250 -16.83 8.30 -12.94
C GLY A 250 -17.68 8.09 -14.18
N TYR A 251 -18.32 9.12 -14.75
CA TYR A 251 -19.31 8.96 -15.80
C TYR A 251 -18.70 9.03 -17.22
N ARG A 252 -18.72 7.88 -17.91
CA ARG A 252 -18.10 7.72 -19.24
C ARG A 252 -19.05 7.06 -20.26
N PRO A 253 -20.10 7.76 -20.74
CA PRO A 253 -21.03 7.22 -21.73
C PRO A 253 -20.38 6.93 -23.10
N SER A 254 -19.28 7.61 -23.44
CA SER A 254 -18.44 7.25 -24.59
C SER A 254 -17.03 7.88 -24.55
N GLY A 255 -16.09 7.31 -25.31
CA GLY A 255 -14.70 7.80 -25.37
C GLY A 255 -13.87 7.41 -24.14
N ASN A 256 -12.73 8.08 -23.93
CA ASN A 256 -11.83 7.90 -22.78
C ASN A 256 -11.03 9.20 -22.60
N ALA A 257 -11.71 10.28 -22.19
CA ALA A 257 -11.15 11.62 -22.21
C ALA A 257 -11.18 12.30 -20.83
N ALA A 258 -10.06 12.90 -20.45
CA ALA A 258 -9.89 13.75 -19.28
C ALA A 258 -9.97 15.23 -19.71
N HIS A 259 -10.71 16.06 -18.99
CA HIS A 259 -10.75 17.50 -19.20
C HIS A 259 -10.04 18.22 -18.05
N ILE A 260 -9.27 19.26 -18.37
CA ILE A 260 -8.51 20.07 -17.40
C ILE A 260 -8.87 21.54 -17.56
N TYR A 261 -9.42 22.16 -16.52
CA TYR A 261 -9.79 23.59 -16.52
C TYR A 261 -9.01 24.40 -15.45
N GLY A 262 -9.12 25.73 -15.53
CA GLY A 262 -8.47 26.71 -14.65
C GLY A 262 -7.96 27.93 -15.44
N ARG A 263 -7.58 29.00 -14.75
CA ARG A 263 -7.13 30.26 -15.38
C ARG A 263 -5.84 30.10 -16.21
N PRO A 264 -5.58 31.01 -17.17
CA PRO A 264 -4.31 31.05 -17.89
C PRO A 264 -3.06 31.17 -16.99
N ALA A 265 -3.20 31.78 -15.81
CA ALA A 265 -2.13 31.84 -14.81
C ALA A 265 -1.70 30.45 -14.29
N SER A 266 -2.59 29.45 -14.38
CA SER A 266 -2.33 28.06 -14.00
C SER A 266 -2.01 27.15 -15.20
N ASP A 267 -1.92 27.67 -16.43
CA ASP A 267 -1.53 26.90 -17.62
C ASP A 267 -0.26 26.05 -17.41
N PRO A 268 0.82 26.51 -16.73
CA PRO A 268 2.00 25.68 -16.45
C PRO A 268 1.70 24.44 -15.59
N PHE A 269 0.73 24.52 -14.68
CA PHE A 269 0.31 23.39 -13.83
C PHE A 269 -0.73 22.50 -14.53
N LYS A 270 -1.69 23.09 -15.28
CA LYS A 270 -2.64 22.33 -16.12
C LYS A 270 -1.92 21.51 -17.20
N PHE A 271 -0.89 22.08 -17.85
CA PHE A 271 -0.09 21.33 -18.82
C PHE A 271 0.79 20.27 -18.17
N ALA A 272 1.30 20.50 -16.95
CA ALA A 272 1.97 19.43 -16.19
C ALA A 272 1.02 18.27 -15.87
N LEU A 273 -0.25 18.56 -15.53
CA LEU A 273 -1.27 17.53 -15.28
C LEU A 273 -1.63 16.77 -16.57
N ARG A 274 -1.78 17.48 -17.69
CA ARG A 274 -1.94 16.88 -19.03
C ARG A 274 -0.79 15.91 -19.32
N ASP A 275 0.44 16.34 -19.12
CA ASP A 275 1.63 15.55 -19.46
C ASP A 275 1.77 14.32 -18.55
N ALA A 276 1.45 14.44 -17.26
CA ALA A 276 1.38 13.30 -16.35
C ALA A 276 0.28 12.30 -16.74
N ILE A 277 -0.93 12.77 -17.10
CA ILE A 277 -2.01 11.89 -17.57
C ILE A 277 -1.58 11.16 -18.86
N LEU A 278 -0.98 11.85 -19.82
CA LEU A 278 -0.49 11.26 -21.08
C LEU A 278 0.72 10.31 -20.88
N GLN A 279 1.50 10.50 -19.82
CA GLN A 279 2.65 9.66 -19.48
C GLN A 279 2.25 8.37 -18.74
N TYR A 280 1.21 8.42 -17.92
CA TYR A 280 0.84 7.34 -17.00
C TYR A 280 -0.47 6.60 -17.33
N THR A 281 -1.20 7.03 -18.37
CA THR A 281 -2.52 6.47 -18.75
C THR A 281 -2.73 6.42 -20.27
N ASP A 282 -3.85 5.87 -20.72
CA ASP A 282 -4.34 5.89 -22.10
C ASP A 282 -5.47 6.93 -22.34
N LEU A 283 -5.59 7.92 -21.44
CA LEU A 283 -6.60 8.98 -21.54
C LEU A 283 -6.23 10.01 -22.61
N VAL A 284 -7.22 10.39 -23.42
CA VAL A 284 -7.14 11.59 -24.28
C VAL A 284 -7.32 12.82 -23.39
N VAL A 285 -6.46 13.83 -23.49
CA VAL A 285 -6.57 15.02 -22.63
C VAL A 285 -6.97 16.27 -23.41
N ALA A 286 -8.00 16.96 -22.94
CA ALA A 286 -8.35 18.31 -23.36
C ALA A 286 -8.01 19.31 -22.24
N VAL A 287 -7.37 20.44 -22.58
CA VAL A 287 -7.09 21.53 -21.64
C VAL A 287 -7.92 22.74 -22.04
N GLY A 288 -8.82 23.16 -21.16
CA GLY A 288 -9.69 24.32 -21.31
C GLY A 288 -9.18 25.57 -20.60
N GLY A 289 -9.99 26.62 -20.69
CA GLY A 289 -9.78 27.89 -19.97
C GLY A 289 -10.37 27.87 -18.56
N GLU A 290 -10.72 29.07 -18.07
CA GLU A 290 -11.33 29.28 -16.75
C GLU A 290 -12.76 28.69 -16.67
N LEU A 291 -13.02 27.91 -15.63
CA LEU A 291 -14.32 27.30 -15.35
C LEU A 291 -14.55 27.29 -13.83
N ASN A 292 -14.91 28.45 -13.26
CA ASN A 292 -15.11 28.61 -11.81
C ASN A 292 -16.34 27.83 -11.31
N ARG A 293 -16.19 26.52 -11.11
CA ARG A 293 -17.25 25.54 -10.87
C ARG A 293 -16.99 24.55 -9.73
N SER A 294 -15.79 24.57 -9.15
CA SER A 294 -15.34 23.59 -8.17
C SER A 294 -14.11 24.12 -7.41
N ASP A 295 -13.67 23.42 -6.37
CA ASP A 295 -12.75 23.91 -5.31
C ASP A 295 -11.36 24.40 -5.75
N HIS A 296 -10.96 24.23 -7.01
CA HIS A 296 -9.75 24.88 -7.56
C HIS A 296 -9.85 26.42 -7.56
N ALA A 297 -11.04 26.97 -7.84
CA ALA A 297 -11.20 28.38 -8.19
C ALA A 297 -10.87 29.37 -7.05
N PRO A 298 -11.12 29.07 -5.76
CA PRO A 298 -10.68 29.94 -4.66
C PRO A 298 -9.16 29.95 -4.47
N PHE A 299 -8.45 28.86 -4.77
CA PHE A 299 -6.99 28.86 -4.77
C PHE A 299 -6.43 29.75 -5.89
N GLU A 300 -7.04 29.72 -7.08
CA GLU A 300 -6.72 30.65 -8.17
C GLU A 300 -7.09 32.10 -7.82
N ALA A 301 -8.11 32.33 -7.00
CA ALA A 301 -8.52 33.67 -6.55
C ALA A 301 -7.53 34.29 -5.55
N VAL A 302 -6.78 33.48 -4.79
CA VAL A 302 -5.65 33.92 -3.94
C VAL A 302 -4.29 33.77 -4.64
N GLY A 303 -4.27 33.50 -5.94
CA GLY A 303 -3.05 33.51 -6.77
C GLY A 303 -2.17 32.25 -6.69
N LYS A 304 -2.70 31.11 -6.23
CA LYS A 304 -2.02 29.80 -6.38
C LYS A 304 -2.34 29.20 -7.75
N GLN A 305 -1.43 28.36 -8.26
CA GLN A 305 -1.71 27.58 -9.46
C GLN A 305 -2.61 26.39 -9.10
N ALA A 306 -3.69 26.19 -9.87
CA ALA A 306 -4.60 25.07 -9.66
C ALA A 306 -5.05 24.46 -11.00
N ALA A 307 -5.39 23.17 -10.99
CA ALA A 307 -5.93 22.46 -12.14
C ALA A 307 -7.17 21.67 -11.71
N PHE A 308 -8.27 21.89 -12.41
CA PHE A 308 -9.52 21.16 -12.25
C PHE A 308 -9.54 19.97 -13.20
N LEU A 309 -9.34 18.77 -12.67
CA LEU A 309 -9.54 17.52 -13.40
C LEU A 309 -10.99 17.08 -13.26
N ILE A 310 -11.66 16.97 -14.41
CA ILE A 310 -13.04 16.51 -14.54
C ILE A 310 -13.17 15.59 -15.75
N GLU A 311 -14.18 14.74 -15.72
CA GLU A 311 -14.61 13.96 -16.85
C GLU A 311 -15.02 14.82 -18.07
N ARG A 312 -15.15 14.16 -19.22
CA ARG A 312 -15.59 14.83 -20.45
C ARG A 312 -17.08 15.20 -20.46
N TRP A 313 -17.94 14.39 -19.84
CA TRP A 313 -19.38 14.39 -20.12
C TRP A 313 -20.25 14.99 -18.99
N TRP A 314 -19.63 15.67 -18.01
CA TRP A 314 -20.32 16.24 -16.84
C TRP A 314 -21.53 17.11 -17.19
N GLU A 315 -21.42 18.01 -18.18
CA GLU A 315 -22.54 18.84 -18.68
C GLU A 315 -23.72 18.04 -19.28
N GLN A 316 -23.50 16.77 -19.61
CA GLN A 316 -24.48 15.84 -20.16
C GLN A 316 -24.81 14.68 -19.20
N ASN A 317 -24.22 14.62 -18.00
CA ASN A 317 -24.50 13.59 -17.00
C ASN A 317 -25.97 13.73 -16.54
N PRO A 318 -26.86 12.77 -16.87
CA PRO A 318 -28.29 12.88 -16.58
C PRO A 318 -28.63 12.57 -15.11
N HIS A 319 -27.62 12.18 -14.32
CA HIS A 319 -27.71 11.87 -12.90
C HIS A 319 -27.18 13.00 -12.02
N TYR A 320 -26.38 13.93 -12.56
CA TYR A 320 -25.84 15.09 -11.85
C TYR A 320 -26.93 15.84 -11.05
N HIS A 321 -26.67 16.07 -9.77
CA HIS A 321 -27.59 16.67 -8.80
C HIS A 321 -28.95 15.92 -8.61
N GLN A 322 -29.08 14.67 -9.10
CA GLN A 322 -30.29 13.86 -8.96
C GLN A 322 -30.15 12.78 -7.89
N GLN A 323 -31.28 12.30 -7.36
CA GLN A 323 -31.32 11.12 -6.48
C GLN A 323 -30.79 9.82 -7.14
N THR A 324 -30.63 9.81 -8.47
CA THR A 324 -30.01 8.71 -9.23
C THR A 324 -28.51 8.92 -9.45
N ASP A 325 -27.87 9.92 -8.85
CA ASP A 325 -26.41 9.91 -8.68
C ASP A 325 -26.03 8.92 -7.57
N SER A 326 -26.01 7.63 -7.91
CA SER A 326 -25.96 6.52 -6.97
C SER A 326 -25.20 5.34 -7.56
N THR A 327 -24.40 4.63 -6.76
CA THR A 327 -23.69 3.42 -7.24
C THR A 327 -24.64 2.24 -7.51
N GLU A 328 -25.89 2.35 -7.09
CA GLU A 328 -26.98 1.41 -7.41
C GLU A 328 -27.66 1.72 -8.75
N THR A 329 -27.33 2.83 -9.40
CA THR A 329 -27.80 3.14 -10.75
C THR A 329 -27.03 2.29 -11.78
N PRO A 330 -27.72 1.46 -12.60
CA PRO A 330 -27.06 0.57 -13.54
C PRO A 330 -26.20 1.32 -14.57
N ASP A 331 -25.04 0.73 -14.90
CA ASP A 331 -24.12 1.16 -15.96
C ASP A 331 -23.67 2.63 -15.89
N TYR A 332 -23.68 3.23 -14.69
CA TYR A 332 -23.40 4.64 -14.47
C TYR A 332 -21.93 4.95 -14.14
N ILE A 333 -21.39 4.40 -13.04
CA ILE A 333 -19.99 4.65 -12.61
C ILE A 333 -19.03 3.68 -13.29
N ASP A 334 -18.14 4.19 -14.12
CA ASP A 334 -17.01 3.47 -14.71
C ASP A 334 -15.79 3.54 -13.77
N TYR A 335 -15.66 2.55 -12.91
CA TYR A 335 -14.56 2.45 -11.94
C TYR A 335 -13.17 2.33 -12.58
N GLU A 336 -13.06 1.77 -13.79
CA GLU A 336 -11.77 1.66 -14.51
C GLU A 336 -11.34 3.04 -15.05
N TYR A 337 -12.29 3.82 -15.57
CA TYR A 337 -12.07 5.22 -15.95
C TYR A 337 -11.71 6.08 -14.74
N ALA A 338 -12.44 5.96 -13.63
CA ALA A 338 -12.19 6.72 -12.41
C ALA A 338 -10.79 6.43 -11.83
N VAL A 339 -10.35 5.18 -11.84
CA VAL A 339 -8.97 4.81 -11.45
C VAL A 339 -7.92 5.33 -12.44
N LYS A 340 -8.19 5.41 -13.75
CA LYS A 340 -7.29 6.08 -14.71
C LYS A 340 -7.19 7.59 -14.47
N MET A 341 -8.31 8.27 -14.23
CA MET A 341 -8.33 9.70 -13.89
C MET A 341 -7.51 9.97 -12.62
N THR A 342 -7.72 9.14 -11.59
CA THR A 342 -6.94 9.14 -10.35
C THR A 342 -5.44 8.91 -10.61
N ARG A 343 -5.09 7.95 -11.46
CA ARG A 343 -3.70 7.59 -11.80
C ARG A 343 -2.93 8.76 -12.42
N GLY A 344 -3.56 9.53 -13.30
CA GLY A 344 -2.93 10.70 -13.91
C GLY A 344 -2.70 11.85 -12.93
N ALA A 345 -3.69 12.14 -12.06
CA ALA A 345 -3.55 13.12 -10.99
C ALA A 345 -2.48 12.74 -9.96
N MET A 346 -2.49 11.47 -9.54
CA MET A 346 -1.49 10.92 -8.62
C MET A 346 -0.09 10.94 -9.22
N GLY A 347 0.06 10.69 -10.53
CA GLY A 347 1.35 10.77 -11.23
C GLY A 347 1.97 12.16 -11.10
N LEU A 348 1.20 13.22 -11.41
CA LEU A 348 1.67 14.58 -11.20
C LEU A 348 2.01 14.85 -9.73
N LEU A 349 1.16 14.42 -8.80
CA LEU A 349 1.34 14.68 -7.37
C LEU A 349 2.65 14.06 -6.85
N VAL A 350 2.93 12.81 -7.20
CA VAL A 350 4.15 12.07 -6.80
C VAL A 350 5.41 12.69 -7.43
N ASP A 351 5.39 12.98 -8.73
CA ASP A 351 6.51 13.61 -9.44
C ASP A 351 6.85 15.00 -8.87
N ARG A 352 5.81 15.79 -8.54
CA ARG A 352 5.96 17.16 -8.04
C ARG A 352 6.35 17.22 -6.56
N ALA A 353 5.78 16.33 -5.74
CA ALA A 353 6.19 16.17 -4.36
C ALA A 353 7.65 15.68 -4.24
N GLY A 354 8.11 14.91 -5.23
CA GLY A 354 9.47 14.39 -5.35
C GLY A 354 9.67 13.19 -4.44
N LEU A 355 9.33 12.00 -4.91
CA LEU A 355 9.55 10.74 -4.19
C LEU A 355 11.03 10.58 -3.77
N LEU A 356 11.30 10.34 -2.50
CA LEU A 356 12.67 10.07 -2.03
C LEU A 356 13.15 8.69 -2.53
N PRO A 357 14.46 8.53 -2.83
CA PRO A 357 15.04 7.25 -3.24
C PRO A 357 14.77 6.12 -2.23
N THR A 358 13.74 5.34 -2.53
CA THR A 358 13.26 4.23 -1.72
C THR A 358 13.65 2.93 -2.40
N PHE A 359 14.40 2.08 -1.71
CA PHE A 359 14.98 0.86 -2.22
C PHE A 359 14.23 -0.36 -1.68
N LEU A 360 13.84 -1.24 -2.59
CA LEU A 360 13.23 -2.54 -2.32
C LEU A 360 14.31 -3.56 -1.89
N PRO A 361 13.93 -4.67 -1.23
CA PRO A 361 14.87 -5.72 -0.86
C PRO A 361 15.42 -6.43 -2.11
N ARG A 362 16.73 -6.68 -2.13
CA ARG A 362 17.41 -7.48 -3.18
C ARG A 362 17.56 -8.96 -2.82
N GLY A 363 17.38 -9.30 -1.54
CA GLY A 363 17.39 -10.68 -1.06
C GLY A 363 16.90 -10.77 0.38
N PHE A 364 16.50 -11.97 0.78
CA PHE A 364 16.24 -12.31 2.17
C PHE A 364 16.72 -13.73 2.48
N VAL A 365 16.88 -14.04 3.77
CA VAL A 365 17.15 -15.39 4.27
C VAL A 365 16.45 -15.58 5.62
N VAL A 366 15.76 -16.71 5.79
CA VAL A 366 15.17 -17.10 7.08
C VAL A 366 16.29 -17.57 8.02
N THR A 367 16.54 -16.82 9.08
CA THR A 367 17.62 -17.08 10.06
C THR A 367 17.13 -17.79 11.34
N ARG A 368 15.83 -17.69 11.63
CA ARG A 368 15.10 -18.48 12.63
C ARG A 368 13.69 -18.80 12.12
N GLY A 369 13.12 -19.90 12.60
CA GLY A 369 11.88 -20.45 12.08
C GLY A 369 12.11 -21.40 10.90
N ALA A 370 11.02 -21.85 10.30
CA ALA A 370 11.00 -22.59 9.04
C ALA A 370 10.33 -21.73 7.96
N PRO A 371 10.82 -21.74 6.70
CA PRO A 371 10.13 -21.08 5.60
C PRO A 371 8.68 -21.58 5.44
N GLY A 372 7.75 -20.65 5.23
CA GLY A 372 6.37 -20.92 4.88
C GLY A 372 6.15 -20.82 3.36
N PHE A 373 5.21 -19.96 2.96
CA PHE A 373 5.02 -19.51 1.57
C PHE A 373 5.52 -18.07 1.37
N GLY A 374 5.49 -17.61 0.12
CA GLY A 374 5.87 -16.26 -0.29
C GLY A 374 7.30 -16.18 -0.85
N THR A 375 7.59 -15.09 -1.57
CA THR A 375 8.90 -14.79 -2.14
C THR A 375 9.39 -13.42 -1.66
N ILE A 376 10.22 -12.74 -2.44
CA ILE A 376 10.69 -11.37 -2.14
C ILE A 376 9.73 -10.28 -2.63
N THR A 377 8.85 -10.58 -3.59
CA THR A 377 7.84 -9.62 -4.06
C THR A 377 6.81 -9.30 -2.97
N GLU A 378 6.50 -10.30 -2.15
CA GLU A 378 5.74 -10.26 -0.90
C GLU A 378 6.48 -9.53 0.25
N MET A 379 7.35 -8.57 -0.11
CA MET A 379 8.09 -7.66 0.77
C MET A 379 8.21 -6.24 0.16
N TYR A 380 7.58 -5.94 -0.97
CA TYR A 380 7.76 -4.67 -1.69
C TYR A 380 6.69 -3.62 -1.32
N ASP A 381 5.46 -4.05 -1.11
CA ASP A 381 4.24 -3.24 -1.12
C ASP A 381 3.43 -3.41 0.18
N SER A 382 2.36 -2.62 0.36
CA SER A 382 1.40 -2.77 1.46
C SER A 382 0.08 -3.26 0.86
N ASP A 383 -0.05 -4.58 0.67
CA ASP A 383 -1.10 -5.20 -0.17
C ASP A 383 -1.68 -6.53 0.37
N ASP A 384 -1.41 -6.87 1.63
CA ASP A 384 -1.81 -8.12 2.33
C ASP A 384 -1.14 -9.41 1.80
N ARG A 385 -0.27 -9.35 0.77
CA ARG A 385 0.46 -10.52 0.26
C ARG A 385 1.78 -10.75 1.02
N THR A 386 1.65 -11.35 2.20
CA THR A 386 2.79 -11.53 3.11
C THR A 386 3.71 -12.72 2.77
N LEU A 387 5.02 -12.58 3.00
CA LEU A 387 5.96 -13.67 3.23
C LEU A 387 5.69 -14.35 4.60
N GLU A 388 5.55 -15.68 4.63
CA GLU A 388 5.34 -16.47 5.86
C GLU A 388 6.65 -17.07 6.39
N VAL A 389 6.94 -16.87 7.68
CA VAL A 389 7.93 -17.65 8.44
C VAL A 389 7.24 -18.35 9.61
N ARG A 390 7.28 -19.68 9.62
CA ARG A 390 6.71 -20.51 10.69
C ARG A 390 7.63 -20.51 11.90
N ALA A 391 7.09 -20.17 13.06
CA ALA A 391 7.86 -20.09 14.29
C ALA A 391 8.32 -21.49 14.74
N VAL A 392 9.63 -21.64 14.93
CA VAL A 392 10.25 -22.84 15.49
C VAL A 392 10.77 -22.47 16.87
N LYS A 393 10.20 -23.08 17.91
CA LYS A 393 10.47 -22.71 19.30
C LYS A 393 11.95 -22.93 19.65
N PRO A 394 12.70 -21.89 20.05
CA PRO A 394 14.10 -22.01 20.42
C PRO A 394 14.27 -22.64 21.81
N PHE A 395 15.47 -23.18 22.09
CA PHE A 395 15.85 -23.64 23.42
C PHE A 395 16.01 -22.47 24.43
N GLU A 396 16.39 -21.29 23.94
CA GLU A 396 16.56 -20.06 24.72
C GLU A 396 15.35 -19.14 24.53
N ILE A 397 14.65 -18.82 25.62
CA ILE A 397 13.43 -17.97 25.60
C ILE A 397 13.70 -16.56 25.04
N ALA A 398 14.93 -16.07 25.16
CA ALA A 398 15.33 -14.76 24.63
C ALA A 398 15.62 -14.75 23.12
N ALA A 399 15.83 -15.92 22.49
CA ALA A 399 16.10 -16.02 21.06
C ALA A 399 14.79 -15.89 20.24
N PRO A 400 14.87 -15.41 18.98
CA PRO A 400 13.69 -15.37 18.12
C PRO A 400 13.27 -16.75 17.62
N SER A 401 11.95 -16.96 17.55
CA SER A 401 11.31 -18.17 17.03
C SER A 401 11.11 -18.11 15.51
N ALA A 402 10.94 -16.90 14.98
CA ALA A 402 10.92 -16.57 13.56
C ALA A 402 11.80 -15.34 13.33
N ALA A 403 12.65 -15.34 12.31
CA ALA A 403 13.43 -14.17 11.91
C ALA A 403 13.85 -14.24 10.45
N ILE A 404 13.71 -13.14 9.72
CA ILE A 404 14.39 -12.93 8.44
C ILE A 404 15.54 -11.96 8.62
N GLU A 405 16.62 -12.20 7.88
CA GLU A 405 17.54 -11.15 7.46
C GLU A 405 17.19 -10.75 6.02
N THR A 406 17.25 -9.47 5.68
CA THR A 406 17.06 -8.96 4.32
C THR A 406 17.95 -7.75 4.05
N TRP A 407 18.28 -7.50 2.79
CA TRP A 407 19.26 -6.49 2.40
C TRP A 407 18.93 -5.80 1.10
N THR A 408 19.46 -4.58 0.95
CA THR A 408 19.48 -3.81 -0.30
C THR A 408 20.82 -3.10 -0.48
N GLU A 409 20.95 -2.30 -1.53
CA GLU A 409 22.13 -1.46 -1.79
C GLU A 409 21.75 0.03 -1.71
N ALA A 410 22.48 0.78 -0.88
CA ALA A 410 22.26 2.22 -0.73
C ALA A 410 22.69 3.03 -1.97
N SER A 411 22.10 4.21 -2.10
CA SER A 411 22.53 5.26 -3.05
C SER A 411 23.99 5.68 -2.85
N SER A 412 24.44 5.79 -1.59
CA SER A 412 25.70 6.42 -1.19
C SER A 412 26.39 5.65 -0.06
N GLN A 413 27.73 5.70 -0.01
CA GLN A 413 28.50 5.24 1.16
C GLN A 413 28.53 6.29 2.29
N SER A 414 28.21 7.54 1.97
CA SER A 414 28.29 8.69 2.89
C SER A 414 26.92 9.16 3.38
N ALA A 415 25.91 8.30 3.31
CA ALA A 415 24.55 8.67 3.67
C ALA A 415 24.44 8.99 5.17
N THR A 416 23.73 10.08 5.45
CA THR A 416 23.50 10.68 6.76
C THR A 416 22.29 10.10 7.48
N GLU A 417 21.32 9.56 6.74
CA GLU A 417 20.07 9.04 7.26
C GLU A 417 19.67 7.73 6.58
N ILE A 418 19.16 6.78 7.37
CA ILE A 418 18.50 5.56 6.88
C ILE A 418 17.10 5.51 7.51
N THR A 419 16.04 5.60 6.70
CA THR A 419 14.70 5.16 7.12
C THR A 419 14.53 3.69 6.77
N LEU A 420 14.10 2.87 7.72
CA LEU A 420 13.66 1.49 7.48
C LEU A 420 12.15 1.40 7.70
N ALA A 421 11.40 1.11 6.63
CA ALA A 421 9.97 0.81 6.66
C ALA A 421 9.75 -0.71 6.73
N VAL A 422 8.91 -1.17 7.65
CA VAL A 422 8.53 -2.57 7.85
C VAL A 422 7.02 -2.66 8.04
N GLU A 423 6.39 -3.67 7.45
CA GLU A 423 5.01 -4.06 7.77
C GLU A 423 4.92 -5.56 8.03
N SER A 424 4.26 -5.93 9.13
CA SER A 424 4.24 -7.31 9.62
C SER A 424 3.12 -7.58 10.64
N ARG A 425 2.70 -8.85 10.74
CA ARG A 425 1.75 -9.38 11.73
C ARG A 425 2.18 -10.75 12.25
N SER A 426 1.47 -11.26 13.27
CA SER A 426 1.64 -12.61 13.80
C SER A 426 0.30 -13.28 14.08
N THR A 427 0.18 -14.57 13.74
CA THR A 427 -0.96 -15.41 14.15
C THR A 427 -0.87 -15.87 15.61
N GLY A 428 0.32 -15.79 16.22
CA GLY A 428 0.57 -16.12 17.62
C GLY A 428 0.51 -14.88 18.52
N LEU A 429 -0.05 -15.00 19.72
CA LEU A 429 -0.12 -13.91 20.70
C LEU A 429 0.21 -14.42 22.13
N PRO A 430 0.97 -13.66 22.94
CA PRO A 430 1.66 -12.40 22.60
C PRO A 430 2.99 -12.66 21.85
N CYS A 431 3.15 -12.09 20.66
CA CYS A 431 4.44 -12.05 19.96
C CYS A 431 5.14 -10.72 20.25
N ARG A 432 6.44 -10.78 20.55
CA ARG A 432 7.30 -9.59 20.65
C ARG A 432 8.23 -9.53 19.45
N GLN A 433 8.12 -8.46 18.67
CA GLN A 433 8.92 -8.18 17.47
C GLN A 433 10.10 -7.27 17.80
N SER A 434 11.27 -7.53 17.22
CA SER A 434 12.42 -6.63 17.18
C SER A 434 12.82 -6.32 15.74
N VAL A 435 13.21 -5.07 15.50
CA VAL A 435 13.79 -4.63 14.21
C VAL A 435 15.20 -4.12 14.44
N GLU A 436 16.14 -4.62 13.65
CA GLU A 436 17.58 -4.42 13.81
C GLU A 436 18.25 -4.04 12.50
N LEU A 437 19.33 -3.26 12.55
CA LEU A 437 20.28 -3.09 11.44
C LEU A 437 21.64 -3.69 11.79
N TYR A 438 22.38 -4.15 10.77
CA TYR A 438 23.74 -4.66 10.95
C TYR A 438 24.77 -3.53 10.92
N ASP A 439 25.45 -3.31 12.04
CA ASP A 439 26.58 -2.38 12.15
C ASP A 439 27.84 -3.06 11.57
N PHE A 440 28.29 -2.59 10.41
CA PHE A 440 29.48 -3.10 9.72
C PHE A 440 30.80 -2.61 10.34
N GLN A 441 30.78 -1.63 11.25
CA GLN A 441 31.97 -1.16 11.97
C GLN A 441 32.15 -1.96 13.27
N ALA A 442 31.07 -2.27 13.98
CA ALA A 442 31.08 -3.10 15.19
C ALA A 442 30.98 -4.62 14.90
N GLY A 443 30.55 -5.01 13.69
CA GLY A 443 30.40 -6.41 13.27
C GLY A 443 29.17 -7.12 13.85
N GLY A 444 28.15 -6.38 14.30
CA GLY A 444 27.02 -6.91 15.07
C GLY A 444 25.67 -6.26 14.75
N TRP A 445 24.60 -6.84 15.31
CA TRP A 445 23.24 -6.32 15.16
C TRP A 445 22.92 -5.26 16.21
N VAL A 446 22.27 -4.18 15.79
CA VAL A 446 21.80 -3.10 16.67
C VAL A 446 20.28 -3.05 16.61
N VAL A 447 19.62 -3.28 17.75
CA VAL A 447 18.18 -3.14 17.90
C VAL A 447 17.79 -1.66 17.78
N LEU A 448 16.91 -1.35 16.82
CA LEU A 448 16.32 -0.03 16.64
C LEU A 448 14.98 0.09 17.39
N ASP A 449 14.17 -0.98 17.35
CA ASP A 449 12.84 -1.02 17.95
C ASP A 449 12.55 -2.39 18.56
N THR A 450 11.70 -2.43 19.59
CA THR A 450 11.09 -3.70 20.02
C THR A 450 9.69 -3.49 20.60
N ARG A 451 8.67 -4.10 19.99
CA ARG A 451 7.24 -3.91 20.29
C ARG A 451 6.47 -5.23 20.37
N PHE A 452 5.20 -5.17 20.76
CA PHE A 452 4.28 -6.31 20.61
C PHE A 452 3.56 -6.24 19.27
N VAL A 453 3.62 -7.32 18.49
CA VAL A 453 2.98 -7.45 17.18
C VAL A 453 1.66 -8.21 17.31
N GLY A 454 0.63 -7.74 16.61
CA GLY A 454 -0.73 -8.28 16.64
C GLY A 454 -1.06 -9.21 15.46
N SER A 455 -2.31 -9.68 15.41
CA SER A 455 -2.90 -10.39 14.26
C SER A 455 -3.23 -9.49 13.07
N ASN A 456 -3.28 -8.18 13.31
CA ASN A 456 -3.51 -7.15 12.31
C ASN A 456 -2.16 -6.51 11.98
N ASP A 457 -1.99 -6.11 10.74
CA ASP A 457 -0.74 -5.63 10.18
C ASP A 457 -0.30 -4.31 10.80
N GLN A 458 0.97 -4.28 11.21
CA GLN A 458 1.56 -3.15 11.92
C GLN A 458 2.64 -2.49 11.06
N ARG A 459 2.33 -1.28 10.59
CA ARG A 459 3.28 -0.42 9.90
C ARG A 459 4.24 0.24 10.88
N LEU A 460 5.51 0.25 10.51
CA LEU A 460 6.61 0.79 11.29
C LEU A 460 7.60 1.46 10.34
N MET A 461 7.96 2.71 10.62
CA MET A 461 9.04 3.41 9.94
C MET A 461 10.02 3.95 10.98
N LEU A 462 11.30 3.63 10.81
CA LEU A 462 12.37 3.90 11.76
C LEU A 462 13.43 4.79 11.10
N ASP A 463 13.47 6.07 11.50
CA ASP A 463 14.44 7.05 11.00
C ASP A 463 15.74 6.97 11.83
N VAL A 464 16.87 6.64 11.20
CA VAL A 464 18.20 6.47 11.81
C VAL A 464 19.17 7.50 11.22
N SER A 465 19.35 8.62 11.92
CA SER A 465 20.22 9.73 11.51
C SER A 465 21.54 9.84 12.30
N ALA A 466 21.63 9.19 13.47
CA ALA A 466 22.85 9.18 14.27
C ALA A 466 23.83 8.10 13.78
N ASN A 467 24.94 8.54 13.16
CA ASN A 467 26.01 7.69 12.62
C ASN A 467 25.51 6.63 11.61
N ALA A 468 24.57 7.00 10.72
CA ALA A 468 23.95 6.09 9.76
C ALA A 468 24.95 5.30 8.88
N THR A 469 26.08 5.91 8.53
CA THR A 469 27.16 5.30 7.74
C THR A 469 27.73 3.99 8.31
N ARG A 470 27.59 3.71 9.63
CA ARG A 470 28.04 2.43 10.20
C ARG A 470 27.18 1.23 9.77
N PHE A 471 25.95 1.49 9.33
CA PHE A 471 25.01 0.47 8.83
C PHE A 471 25.14 0.22 7.31
N ILE A 472 26.12 0.86 6.66
CA ILE A 472 26.37 0.77 5.22
C ILE A 472 27.74 0.11 5.01
N GLN A 473 27.77 -1.00 4.28
CA GLN A 473 29.02 -1.71 4.01
C GLN A 473 29.93 -0.87 3.09
N PRO A 474 31.20 -0.60 3.48
CA PRO A 474 32.16 0.08 2.62
C PRO A 474 32.39 -0.67 1.30
N GLY A 475 32.57 0.06 0.21
CA GLY A 475 32.69 -0.50 -1.13
C GLY A 475 31.34 -0.91 -1.73
N THR A 476 30.67 -1.91 -1.16
CA THR A 476 29.47 -2.56 -1.74
C THR A 476 28.17 -1.79 -1.52
N ARG A 477 28.13 -0.79 -0.63
CA ARG A 477 26.92 -0.05 -0.21
C ARG A 477 25.80 -0.93 0.38
N GLN A 478 26.07 -2.19 0.76
CA GLN A 478 25.03 -3.06 1.30
C GLN A 478 24.49 -2.52 2.64
N VAL A 479 23.17 -2.50 2.79
CA VAL A 479 22.48 -2.28 4.07
C VAL A 479 21.69 -3.55 4.41
N ARG A 480 21.80 -4.03 5.65
CA ARG A 480 21.15 -5.27 6.13
C ARG A 480 20.24 -4.97 7.30
N ALA A 481 18.99 -5.44 7.22
CA ALA A 481 18.04 -5.44 8.32
C ALA A 481 17.76 -6.88 8.79
N ARG A 482 17.49 -7.04 10.09
CA ARG A 482 16.92 -8.28 10.64
C ARG A 482 15.62 -7.95 11.35
N ILE A 483 14.59 -8.71 11.02
CA ILE A 483 13.22 -8.54 11.51
C ILE A 483 12.83 -9.88 12.13
N ALA A 484 12.57 -9.87 13.42
CA ALA A 484 12.49 -11.08 14.22
C ALA A 484 11.34 -11.01 15.23
N ALA A 485 10.75 -12.16 15.55
CA ALA A 485 9.64 -12.28 16.48
C ALA A 485 9.80 -13.48 17.44
N ASN A 486 9.47 -13.24 18.72
CA ASN A 486 9.75 -14.13 19.84
C ASN A 486 8.46 -14.55 20.57
N ASP A 487 8.46 -15.78 21.12
CA ASP A 487 7.38 -16.35 21.93
C ASP A 487 7.25 -15.65 23.31
N TRP A 488 6.60 -14.48 23.40
CA TRP A 488 6.46 -13.78 24.69
C TRP A 488 5.31 -14.32 25.54
N GLY A 489 5.48 -15.55 26.03
CA GLY A 489 4.49 -16.25 26.88
C GLY A 489 3.39 -16.97 26.10
N ILE A 490 3.61 -17.25 24.80
CA ILE A 490 2.66 -17.94 23.93
C ILE A 490 2.39 -19.37 24.45
N PRO A 491 1.13 -19.74 24.74
CA PRO A 491 0.78 -21.09 25.22
C PRO A 491 0.55 -22.11 24.09
N VAL A 492 0.47 -21.65 22.84
CA VAL A 492 0.17 -22.45 21.64
C VAL A 492 1.46 -22.89 20.96
N VAL A 493 1.52 -24.15 20.50
CA VAL A 493 2.61 -24.66 19.67
C VAL A 493 2.21 -24.57 18.20
N GLY A 494 2.99 -23.82 17.40
CA GLY A 494 2.74 -23.61 15.98
C GLY A 494 2.00 -22.29 15.71
N TRP A 495 2.77 -21.25 15.41
CA TRP A 495 2.29 -19.95 14.92
C TRP A 495 3.17 -19.47 13.77
N SER A 496 2.71 -18.47 13.03
CA SER A 496 3.37 -17.91 11.85
C SER A 496 3.58 -16.41 12.01
N TYR A 497 4.79 -15.96 11.66
CA TYR A 497 5.14 -14.56 11.49
C TYR A 497 4.99 -14.20 10.01
N HIS A 498 4.38 -13.06 9.74
CA HIS A 498 4.04 -12.60 8.41
C HIS A 498 4.65 -11.21 8.19
N ILE A 499 5.25 -11.00 7.03
CA ILE A 499 5.91 -9.73 6.64
C ILE A 499 5.37 -9.35 5.27
N ASP A 500 4.81 -8.14 5.14
CA ASP A 500 4.21 -7.63 3.90
C ASP A 500 5.21 -6.72 3.15
N ARG A 501 6.03 -5.99 3.90
CA ARG A 501 6.95 -4.97 3.36
C ARG A 501 8.24 -4.83 4.14
N VAL A 502 9.36 -4.63 3.44
CA VAL A 502 10.62 -4.13 4.01
C VAL A 502 11.34 -3.20 3.02
N ASN A 503 11.19 -1.88 3.18
CA ASN A 503 11.77 -0.88 2.25
C ASN A 503 12.73 0.07 2.98
N TRP A 504 13.79 0.52 2.30
CA TRP A 504 14.80 1.44 2.87
C TRP A 504 14.79 2.78 2.12
N ILE A 505 14.99 3.88 2.84
CA ILE A 505 15.36 5.18 2.25
C ILE A 505 16.74 5.51 2.78
N VAL A 506 17.71 5.81 1.90
CA VAL A 506 19.10 6.04 2.31
C VAL A 506 19.63 7.34 1.68
N ARG A 507 19.95 8.32 2.53
CA ARG A 507 20.16 9.74 2.19
C ARG A 507 21.48 10.30 2.74
#